data_AF-A0A8J4S406-F1
#
_entry.id   AF-A0A8J4S406-F1
#
_cell.length_a   1.000
_cell.length_b   1.000
_cell.length_c   1.000
_cell.angle_alpha   90.00
_cell.angle_beta   90.00
_cell.angle_gamma   90.00
#
_symmetry.space_group_name_H-M   'P 1'
#
loop_
_entity.id
_entity.type
_entity.pdbx_description
1 polymer ?
#
loop_
_entity_poly.entity_id
_entity_poly.type
_entity_poly.pdbx_seq_one_letter_code
_entity_poly.pdbx_strand_id
1 'polypeptide(L)'
;MELDEISNLPGHVVDQILSQLSIREAVRTSVLSSKWRYKWATLPNLVFDNECYPFSSLDQTVVKSKLVNIVDHVLLLHNGPIYKFKLSHRDLQGISDIDRWILHLSRHSIQEFILEIWKGQRYKMPSCLFSCQHLIHLELFNCLLKPPSTFKGFKSLKSLDLQHVTLAQDVFENLISSCPLLERLTLMNFDGFTYLNIEAPNLQFFDIGGVFNDISFENAFQLAVVSIGLYDKRQSHANSSNLLKFFVHLPHIRRLEIQSYFLKYLSIGFVPGKLPNPCFNLNYLSIRINFNDVDEVLTALCILRSSPNLQELEVLARPEEQAAVGTVTNIKEDNHWSCHQLRLVKILGISGIKPELNFINLLLSTSPGLEKMTVKPASNNGGWELLKDLLRFRCLGHLLGLMKYEKETMACGVKCHLKGS
;
A
#
# COMPACT_ATOMS: atom_id res chain seq x y z
N MET A 1 -14.46 -32.21 44.27
CA MET A 1 -14.23 -32.40 42.82
C MET A 1 -14.62 -31.08 42.19
N GLU A 2 -13.64 -30.23 41.90
CA GLU A 2 -13.93 -28.94 41.25
C GLU A 2 -14.60 -29.21 39.91
N LEU A 3 -15.74 -28.57 39.67
CA LEU A 3 -16.48 -28.69 38.42
C LEU A 3 -15.63 -28.03 37.33
N ASP A 4 -15.24 -28.81 36.31
CA ASP A 4 -14.60 -28.29 35.11
C ASP A 4 -15.64 -27.54 34.27
N GLU A 5 -15.96 -26.31 34.68
CA GLU A 5 -16.98 -25.45 34.07
C GLU A 5 -16.64 -25.10 32.63
N ILE A 6 -15.35 -24.91 32.35
CA ILE A 6 -14.84 -24.53 31.03
C ILE A 6 -15.01 -25.68 30.03
N SER A 7 -14.78 -26.94 30.43
CA SER A 7 -15.03 -28.10 29.56
C SER A 7 -16.51 -28.42 29.31
N ASN A 8 -17.44 -27.79 30.03
CA ASN A 8 -18.88 -27.97 29.84
C ASN A 8 -19.50 -26.92 28.91
N LEU A 9 -18.70 -25.96 28.40
CA LEU A 9 -19.15 -25.00 27.42
C LEU A 9 -19.56 -25.67 26.09
N PRO A 10 -20.58 -25.15 25.39
CA PRO A 10 -20.93 -25.63 24.06
C PRO A 10 -19.76 -25.52 23.07
N GLY A 11 -19.66 -26.45 22.13
CA GLY A 11 -18.56 -26.51 21.16
C GLY A 11 -18.31 -25.18 20.43
N HIS A 12 -19.37 -24.54 19.93
CA HIS A 12 -19.26 -23.26 19.24
C HIS A 12 -18.68 -22.12 20.10
N VAL A 13 -18.91 -22.14 21.42
CA VAL A 13 -18.36 -21.15 22.35
C VAL A 13 -16.86 -21.41 22.55
N VAL A 14 -16.48 -22.68 22.69
CA VAL A 14 -15.07 -23.08 22.75
C VAL A 14 -14.33 -22.69 21.48
N ASP A 15 -14.92 -22.93 20.32
CA ASP A 15 -14.35 -22.56 19.02
C ASP A 15 -14.18 -21.03 18.90
N GLN A 16 -15.17 -20.26 19.37
CA GLN A 16 -15.07 -18.80 19.44
C GLN A 16 -13.94 -18.35 20.36
N ILE A 17 -13.83 -18.90 21.57
CA ILE A 17 -12.74 -18.57 22.49
C ILE A 17 -11.38 -18.88 21.85
N LEU A 18 -11.21 -20.09 21.32
CA LEU A 18 -9.95 -20.52 20.70
C LEU A 18 -9.62 -19.71 19.45
N SER A 19 -10.61 -19.24 18.69
CA SER A 19 -10.39 -18.39 17.51
C SER A 19 -9.81 -17.02 17.82
N GLN A 20 -9.92 -16.56 19.07
CA GLN A 20 -9.32 -15.31 19.55
C GLN A 20 -7.91 -15.49 20.10
N LEU A 21 -7.43 -16.73 20.21
CA LEU A 21 -6.10 -17.06 20.71
C LEU A 21 -5.11 -17.22 19.55
N SER A 22 -3.83 -16.97 19.81
CA SER A 22 -2.76 -17.42 18.91
C SER A 22 -2.78 -18.95 18.80
N ILE A 23 -2.28 -19.52 17.69
CA ILE A 23 -2.22 -20.99 17.56
C ILE A 23 -1.42 -21.63 18.70
N ARG A 24 -0.40 -20.93 19.21
CA ARG A 24 0.39 -21.36 20.36
C ARG A 24 -0.44 -21.45 21.63
N GLU A 25 -1.25 -20.43 21.92
CA GLU A 25 -2.12 -20.42 23.10
C GLU A 25 -3.26 -21.43 22.97
N ALA A 26 -3.85 -21.55 21.78
CA ALA A 26 -4.85 -22.56 21.49
C ALA A 26 -4.29 -23.97 21.73
N VAL A 27 -3.09 -24.28 21.23
CA VAL A 27 -2.40 -25.56 21.50
C VAL A 27 -2.12 -25.72 23.00
N ARG A 28 -1.72 -24.66 23.72
CA ARG A 28 -1.48 -24.73 25.17
C ARG A 28 -2.71 -25.13 25.96
N THR A 29 -3.92 -24.82 25.50
CA THR A 29 -5.15 -25.27 26.17
C THR A 29 -5.28 -26.80 26.25
N SER A 30 -4.51 -27.54 25.43
CA SER A 30 -4.49 -29.02 25.44
C SER A 30 -4.09 -29.65 26.78
N VAL A 31 -3.42 -28.89 27.66
CA VAL A 31 -3.01 -29.36 29.00
C VAL A 31 -4.09 -29.20 30.06
N LEU A 32 -5.17 -28.45 29.78
CA LEU A 32 -6.23 -28.16 30.76
C LEU A 32 -7.00 -29.41 31.17
N SER A 33 -7.37 -30.26 30.20
CA SER A 33 -8.00 -31.56 30.46
C SER A 33 -7.92 -32.47 29.23
N SER A 34 -8.28 -33.75 29.41
CA SER A 34 -8.37 -34.70 28.29
C SER A 34 -9.37 -34.26 27.20
N LYS A 35 -10.40 -33.49 27.57
CA LYS A 35 -11.41 -32.94 26.63
C LYS A 35 -10.87 -31.78 25.79
N TRP A 36 -9.88 -31.05 26.28
CA TRP A 36 -9.27 -29.91 25.58
C TRP A 36 -8.14 -30.31 24.64
N ARG A 37 -7.58 -31.52 24.81
CA ARG A 37 -6.37 -32.00 24.13
C ARG A 37 -6.32 -31.70 22.62
N TYR A 38 -7.44 -31.85 21.92
CA TYR A 38 -7.53 -31.70 20.46
C TYR A 38 -8.52 -30.63 20.00
N LYS A 39 -9.01 -29.75 20.88
CA LYS A 39 -9.98 -28.70 20.50
C LYS A 39 -9.42 -27.68 19.50
N TRP A 40 -8.12 -27.42 19.57
CA TRP A 40 -7.43 -26.54 18.64
C TRP A 40 -7.27 -27.16 17.24
N ALA A 41 -7.32 -28.49 17.10
CA ALA A 41 -6.99 -29.21 15.86
C ALA A 41 -8.05 -29.06 14.74
N THR A 42 -9.14 -28.35 15.02
CA THR A 42 -10.20 -28.02 14.06
C THR A 42 -10.26 -26.53 13.71
N LEU A 43 -9.31 -25.72 14.22
CA LEU A 43 -9.31 -24.28 13.99
C LEU A 43 -9.05 -23.94 12.52
N PRO A 44 -9.94 -23.19 11.85
CA PRO A 44 -9.83 -22.93 10.41
C PRO A 44 -8.68 -21.98 10.04
N ASN A 45 -8.16 -21.23 11.00
CA ASN A 45 -7.18 -20.19 10.80
C ASN A 45 -5.86 -20.60 11.48
N LEU A 46 -4.87 -20.95 10.67
CA LEU A 46 -3.53 -21.31 11.13
C LEU A 46 -2.59 -20.14 10.88
N VAL A 47 -2.30 -19.38 11.93
CA VAL A 47 -1.42 -18.21 11.88
C VAL A 47 -0.15 -18.52 12.66
N PHE A 48 0.98 -18.54 11.95
CA PHE A 48 2.32 -18.73 12.48
C PHE A 48 3.11 -17.44 12.30
N ASP A 49 3.07 -16.60 13.32
CA ASP A 49 3.72 -15.29 13.32
C ASP A 49 4.77 -15.13 14.44
N ASN A 50 5.25 -13.90 14.64
CA ASN A 50 6.23 -13.59 15.70
C ASN A 50 5.67 -13.85 17.11
N GLU A 51 4.35 -13.78 17.33
CA GLU A 51 3.73 -14.08 18.64
C GLU A 51 3.82 -15.58 18.96
N CYS A 52 3.75 -16.41 17.92
CA CYS A 52 3.91 -17.86 18.02
C CYS A 52 5.34 -18.25 18.45
N TYR A 53 6.34 -17.41 18.14
CA TYR A 53 7.74 -17.68 18.44
C TYR A 53 8.48 -16.40 18.91
N PRO A 54 8.35 -16.01 20.19
CA PRO A 54 8.90 -14.75 20.69
C PRO A 54 10.44 -14.77 20.87
N PHE A 55 11.13 -15.86 20.55
CA PHE A 55 12.55 -16.02 20.81
C PHE A 55 13.39 -15.85 19.53
N SER A 56 14.00 -14.69 19.31
CA SER A 56 15.11 -14.63 18.34
C SER A 56 16.32 -15.36 18.92
N SER A 57 16.87 -16.31 18.17
CA SER A 57 18.24 -16.79 18.38
C SER A 57 19.14 -16.25 17.28
N LEU A 58 20.39 -15.94 17.63
CA LEU A 58 21.45 -15.65 16.66
C LEU A 58 21.71 -16.86 15.75
N ASP A 59 21.48 -18.07 16.28
CA ASP A 59 21.58 -19.31 15.54
C ASP A 59 20.30 -19.56 14.72
N GLN A 60 20.43 -19.41 13.40
CA GLN A 60 19.35 -19.64 12.43
C GLN A 60 18.93 -21.11 12.36
N THR A 61 19.81 -22.06 12.70
CA THR A 61 19.49 -23.49 12.66
C THR A 61 18.51 -23.88 13.76
N VAL A 62 18.64 -23.26 14.95
CA VAL A 62 17.71 -23.41 16.07
C VAL A 62 16.35 -22.79 15.76
N VAL A 63 16.31 -21.60 15.15
CA VAL A 63 15.05 -21.00 14.70
C VAL A 63 14.35 -21.91 13.70
N LYS A 64 15.09 -22.35 12.66
CA LYS A 64 14.56 -23.23 11.62
C LYS A 64 13.97 -24.50 12.22
N SER A 65 14.74 -25.23 13.02
CA SER A 65 14.29 -26.52 13.59
C SER A 65 13.04 -26.36 14.45
N LYS A 66 12.96 -25.33 15.29
CA LYS A 66 11.77 -25.09 16.13
C LYS A 66 10.55 -24.70 15.29
N LEU A 67 10.70 -23.82 14.31
CA LEU A 67 9.61 -23.44 13.43
C LEU A 67 9.08 -24.66 12.68
N VAL A 68 9.98 -25.46 12.09
CA VAL A 68 9.62 -26.67 11.37
C VAL A 68 8.86 -27.63 12.27
N ASN A 69 9.38 -27.89 13.48
CA ASN A 69 8.72 -28.78 14.44
C ASN A 69 7.32 -28.29 14.81
N ILE A 70 7.11 -26.99 15.02
CA ILE A 70 5.80 -26.42 15.37
C ILE A 70 4.83 -26.57 14.20
N VAL A 71 5.23 -26.13 13.01
CA VAL A 71 4.35 -26.17 11.83
C VAL A 71 4.04 -27.61 11.44
N ASP A 72 5.02 -28.50 11.40
CA ASP A 72 4.80 -29.92 11.13
C ASP A 72 3.89 -30.55 12.19
N HIS A 73 4.06 -30.23 13.48
CA HIS A 73 3.20 -30.77 14.54
C HIS A 73 1.75 -30.30 14.41
N VAL A 74 1.54 -29.00 14.14
CA VAL A 74 0.20 -28.44 13.95
C VAL A 74 -0.46 -29.05 12.72
N LEU A 75 0.22 -29.05 11.56
CA LEU A 75 -0.33 -29.61 10.32
C LEU A 75 -0.58 -31.12 10.41
N LEU A 76 0.25 -31.87 11.13
CA LEU A 76 0.09 -33.31 11.30
C LEU A 76 -1.15 -33.68 12.12
N LEU A 77 -1.45 -32.89 13.17
CA LEU A 77 -2.58 -33.16 14.07
C LEU A 77 -3.87 -32.47 13.63
N HIS A 78 -3.79 -31.48 12.73
CA HIS A 78 -4.94 -30.76 12.22
C HIS A 78 -5.86 -31.68 11.42
N ASN A 79 -7.15 -31.71 11.78
CA ASN A 79 -8.16 -32.55 11.13
C ASN A 79 -9.41 -31.76 10.71
N GLY A 80 -9.40 -30.43 10.85
CA GLY A 80 -10.44 -29.54 10.36
C GLY A 80 -10.16 -28.95 8.97
N PRO A 81 -11.07 -28.11 8.44
CA PRO A 81 -10.77 -27.28 7.28
C PRO A 81 -9.63 -26.29 7.60
N ILE A 82 -8.90 -25.86 6.58
CA ILE A 82 -7.91 -24.77 6.68
C ILE A 82 -8.34 -23.71 5.67
N TYR A 83 -8.94 -22.64 6.16
CA TYR A 83 -9.37 -21.51 5.31
C TYR A 83 -8.29 -20.44 5.23
N LYS A 84 -7.54 -20.22 6.32
CA LYS A 84 -6.44 -19.26 6.35
C LYS A 84 -5.15 -19.93 6.81
N PHE A 85 -4.09 -19.73 6.05
CA PHE A 85 -2.74 -20.07 6.45
C PHE A 85 -1.85 -18.83 6.32
N LYS A 86 -1.27 -18.39 7.43
CA LYS A 86 -0.27 -17.33 7.47
C LYS A 86 1.02 -17.87 8.06
N LEU A 87 2.12 -17.70 7.34
CA LEU A 87 3.46 -17.99 7.82
C LEU A 87 4.33 -16.74 7.64
N SER A 88 4.65 -16.09 8.75
CA SER A 88 5.34 -14.80 8.76
C SER A 88 6.20 -14.66 10.01
N HIS A 89 7.49 -14.89 9.91
CA HIS A 89 8.38 -14.71 11.04
C HIS A 89 9.59 -13.86 10.63
N ARG A 90 10.02 -12.93 11.49
CA ARG A 90 11.12 -11.99 11.18
C ARG A 90 12.44 -12.68 10.85
N ASP A 91 12.62 -13.89 11.37
CA ASP A 91 13.79 -14.75 11.15
C ASP A 91 13.53 -15.86 10.10
N LEU A 92 12.37 -15.85 9.43
CA LEU A 92 12.03 -16.83 8.39
C LEU A 92 12.85 -16.60 7.13
N GLN A 93 13.48 -17.67 6.66
CA GLN A 93 14.10 -17.75 5.34
C GLN A 93 13.44 -18.84 4.49
N GLY A 94 13.63 -18.79 3.19
CA GLY A 94 13.16 -19.84 2.28
C GLY A 94 13.80 -21.19 2.63
N ILE A 95 13.00 -22.12 3.14
CA ILE A 95 13.42 -23.49 3.48
C ILE A 95 12.57 -24.51 2.71
N SER A 96 13.14 -25.67 2.40
CA SER A 96 12.47 -26.75 1.66
C SER A 96 11.22 -27.30 2.36
N ASP A 97 11.10 -27.12 3.68
CA ASP A 97 9.94 -27.55 4.45
C ASP A 97 8.67 -26.78 4.05
N ILE A 98 8.82 -25.53 3.60
CA ILE A 98 7.71 -24.70 3.09
C ILE A 98 7.07 -25.37 1.87
N ASP A 99 7.86 -25.99 0.99
CA ASP A 99 7.35 -26.71 -0.19
C ASP A 99 6.39 -27.84 0.23
N ARG A 100 6.73 -28.57 1.30
CA ARG A 100 5.89 -29.66 1.85
C ARG A 100 4.60 -29.09 2.41
N TRP A 101 4.66 -27.97 3.13
CA TRP A 101 3.49 -27.32 3.71
C TRP A 101 2.54 -26.80 2.64
N ILE A 102 3.07 -26.10 1.63
CA ILE A 102 2.26 -25.61 0.50
C ILE A 102 1.64 -26.78 -0.27
N LEU A 103 2.39 -27.86 -0.49
CA LEU A 103 1.84 -29.07 -1.11
C LEU A 103 0.69 -29.66 -0.29
N HIS A 104 0.83 -29.74 1.03
CA HIS A 104 -0.25 -30.18 1.91
C HIS A 104 -1.46 -29.26 1.77
N LEU A 105 -1.28 -27.94 1.94
CA LEU A 105 -2.35 -26.94 1.86
C LEU A 105 -3.05 -26.91 0.50
N SER A 106 -2.34 -27.17 -0.59
CA SER A 106 -2.91 -27.18 -1.96
C SER A 106 -3.96 -28.27 -2.17
N ARG A 107 -3.99 -29.28 -1.29
CA ARG A 107 -5.00 -30.36 -1.31
C ARG A 107 -6.27 -29.96 -0.54
N HIS A 108 -6.26 -28.82 0.15
CA HIS A 108 -7.37 -28.28 0.90
C HIS A 108 -7.97 -27.05 0.19
N SER A 109 -9.19 -26.68 0.58
CA SER A 109 -9.88 -25.50 0.03
C SER A 109 -9.46 -24.22 0.78
N ILE A 110 -8.17 -23.89 0.70
CA ILE A 110 -7.61 -22.67 1.29
C ILE A 110 -8.14 -21.42 0.60
N GLN A 111 -8.49 -20.41 1.40
CA GLN A 111 -9.06 -19.13 0.94
C GLN A 111 -8.06 -17.99 1.11
N GLU A 112 -7.28 -17.97 2.19
CA GLU A 112 -6.27 -16.95 2.44
C GLU A 112 -4.91 -17.61 2.62
N PHE A 113 -3.95 -17.24 1.77
CA PHE A 113 -2.56 -17.70 1.88
C PHE A 113 -1.62 -16.51 1.98
N ILE A 114 -0.89 -16.44 3.09
CA ILE A 114 0.04 -15.35 3.41
C ILE A 114 1.40 -15.97 3.72
N LEU A 115 2.43 -15.59 2.96
CA LEU A 115 3.80 -16.05 3.17
C LEU A 115 4.77 -14.87 3.16
N GLU A 116 5.46 -14.66 4.28
CA GLU A 116 6.42 -13.58 4.43
C GLU A 116 7.84 -14.07 4.75
N ILE A 117 8.73 -14.04 3.74
CA ILE A 117 10.12 -14.48 3.86
C ILE A 117 11.05 -13.28 4.13
N TRP A 118 11.34 -13.02 5.40
CA TRP A 118 12.09 -11.82 5.82
C TRP A 118 13.61 -11.92 5.68
N LYS A 119 14.17 -13.13 5.53
CA LYS A 119 15.62 -13.37 5.40
C LYS A 119 15.99 -14.21 4.20
N GLY A 120 17.23 -14.04 3.75
CA GLY A 120 17.81 -14.84 2.67
C GLY A 120 17.37 -14.38 1.28
N GLN A 121 17.56 -15.26 0.31
CA GLN A 121 17.20 -15.01 -1.09
C GLN A 121 15.70 -15.20 -1.31
N ARG A 122 15.19 -14.65 -2.43
CA ARG A 122 13.79 -14.82 -2.85
C ARG A 122 13.40 -16.30 -2.89
N TYR A 123 12.34 -16.64 -2.18
CA TYR A 123 11.85 -18.02 -2.12
C TYR A 123 11.15 -18.40 -3.42
N LYS A 124 11.61 -19.47 -4.07
CA LYS A 124 11.00 -19.97 -5.30
C LYS A 124 9.69 -20.66 -4.97
N MET A 125 8.58 -20.07 -5.42
CA MET A 125 7.25 -20.59 -5.11
C MET A 125 7.00 -21.93 -5.83
N PRO A 126 6.60 -23.00 -5.12
CA PRO A 126 6.27 -24.28 -5.74
C PRO A 126 5.00 -24.17 -6.60
N SER A 127 4.93 -24.99 -7.65
CA SER A 127 3.85 -24.96 -8.64
C SER A 127 2.48 -25.33 -8.05
N CYS A 128 2.45 -26.10 -6.96
CA CYS A 128 1.23 -26.54 -6.30
C CYS A 128 0.38 -25.39 -5.73
N LEU A 129 0.97 -24.24 -5.40
CA LEU A 129 0.22 -23.05 -4.97
C LEU A 129 -0.79 -22.61 -6.05
N PHE A 130 -0.38 -22.68 -7.31
CA PHE A 130 -1.18 -22.25 -8.46
C PHE A 130 -2.37 -23.17 -8.76
N SER A 131 -2.50 -24.30 -8.04
CA SER A 131 -3.65 -25.20 -8.11
C SER A 131 -4.78 -24.80 -7.15
N CYS A 132 -4.56 -23.87 -6.22
CA CYS A 132 -5.53 -23.48 -5.20
C CYS A 132 -6.65 -22.59 -5.78
N GLN A 133 -7.71 -23.19 -6.32
CA GLN A 133 -8.80 -22.48 -7.02
C GLN A 133 -9.72 -21.63 -6.12
N HIS A 134 -9.75 -21.92 -4.82
CA HIS A 134 -10.59 -21.24 -3.84
C HIS A 134 -9.90 -20.05 -3.15
N LEU A 135 -8.67 -19.70 -3.56
CA LEU A 135 -7.96 -18.55 -3.00
C LEU A 135 -8.73 -17.26 -3.29
N ILE A 136 -9.04 -16.54 -2.21
CA ILE A 136 -9.68 -15.22 -2.16
C ILE A 136 -8.61 -14.15 -1.91
N HIS A 137 -7.61 -14.44 -1.08
CA HIS A 137 -6.51 -13.54 -0.77
C HIS A 137 -5.16 -14.27 -0.84
N LEU A 138 -4.22 -13.65 -1.56
CA LEU A 138 -2.85 -14.12 -1.71
C LEU A 138 -1.89 -12.97 -1.37
N GLU A 139 -1.08 -13.15 -0.35
CA GLU A 139 -0.03 -12.20 0.05
C GLU A 139 1.32 -12.90 0.08
N LEU A 140 2.28 -12.37 -0.69
CA LEU A 140 3.61 -12.94 -0.83
C LEU A 140 4.67 -11.86 -0.66
N PHE A 141 5.56 -12.05 0.30
CA PHE A 141 6.73 -11.21 0.50
C PHE A 141 8.03 -11.98 0.20
N ASN A 142 8.89 -11.37 -0.63
CA ASN A 142 10.22 -11.88 -1.00
C ASN A 142 10.19 -13.26 -1.70
N CYS A 143 9.39 -13.38 -2.76
CA CYS A 143 9.21 -14.61 -3.52
C CYS A 143 9.63 -14.49 -4.99
N LEU A 144 9.88 -15.63 -5.64
CA LEU A 144 10.07 -15.76 -7.09
C LEU A 144 8.92 -16.60 -7.65
N LEU A 145 8.11 -16.01 -8.55
CA LEU A 145 6.95 -16.67 -9.14
C LEU A 145 7.27 -17.19 -10.53
N LYS A 146 7.01 -18.49 -10.72
CA LYS A 146 7.06 -19.18 -12.01
C LYS A 146 5.86 -20.12 -12.10
N PRO A 147 4.65 -19.61 -12.40
CA PRO A 147 3.47 -20.44 -12.56
C PRO A 147 3.70 -21.50 -13.64
N PRO A 148 3.14 -22.71 -13.49
CA PRO A 148 3.20 -23.71 -14.55
C PRO A 148 2.41 -23.23 -15.77
N SER A 149 2.76 -23.72 -16.98
CA SER A 149 2.04 -23.40 -18.22
C SER A 149 0.57 -23.83 -18.22
N THR A 150 0.19 -24.74 -17.31
CA THR A 150 -1.19 -25.18 -17.09
C THR A 150 -2.00 -24.25 -16.20
N PHE A 151 -1.38 -23.21 -15.62
CA PHE A 151 -2.06 -22.26 -14.74
C PHE A 151 -3.09 -21.45 -15.51
N LYS A 152 -4.35 -21.50 -15.08
CA LYS A 152 -5.48 -20.79 -15.71
C LYS A 152 -5.96 -19.61 -14.88
N GLY A 153 -5.14 -19.10 -13.96
CA GLY A 153 -5.52 -18.06 -13.01
C GLY A 153 -6.22 -18.55 -11.75
N PHE A 154 -6.38 -17.65 -10.79
CA PHE A 154 -7.16 -17.87 -9.58
C PHE A 154 -8.58 -17.31 -9.75
N LYS A 155 -9.57 -18.19 -9.84
CA LYS A 155 -10.95 -17.79 -10.20
C LYS A 155 -11.71 -17.08 -9.09
N SER A 156 -11.30 -17.28 -7.84
CA SER A 156 -11.94 -16.69 -6.66
C SER A 156 -11.17 -15.50 -6.07
N LEU A 157 -10.02 -15.14 -6.65
CA LEU A 157 -9.09 -14.20 -6.03
C LEU A 157 -9.64 -12.78 -6.11
N LYS A 158 -9.78 -12.16 -4.94
CA LYS A 158 -10.22 -10.77 -4.77
C LYS A 158 -9.10 -9.84 -4.37
N SER A 159 -8.07 -10.34 -3.70
CA SER A 159 -6.95 -9.54 -3.22
C SER A 159 -5.63 -10.22 -3.49
N LEU A 160 -4.75 -9.51 -4.18
CA LEU A 160 -3.38 -9.93 -4.50
C LEU A 160 -2.40 -8.90 -3.96
N ASP A 161 -1.53 -9.32 -3.05
CA ASP A 161 -0.46 -8.50 -2.48
C ASP A 161 0.90 -9.16 -2.74
N LEU A 162 1.74 -8.46 -3.50
CA LEU A 162 3.01 -8.94 -4.01
C LEU A 162 4.09 -7.93 -3.64
N GLN A 163 4.94 -8.28 -2.67
CA GLN A 163 6.01 -7.42 -2.18
C GLN A 163 7.39 -8.09 -2.32
N HIS A 164 8.39 -7.37 -2.82
CA HIS A 164 9.74 -7.91 -3.06
C HIS A 164 9.76 -9.12 -4.00
N VAL A 165 8.85 -9.18 -4.98
CA VAL A 165 8.61 -10.36 -5.82
C VAL A 165 9.30 -10.26 -7.18
N THR A 166 9.78 -11.38 -7.71
CA THR A 166 10.25 -11.48 -9.10
C THR A 166 9.27 -12.30 -9.94
N LEU A 167 8.85 -11.75 -11.07
CA LEU A 167 8.01 -12.40 -12.08
C LEU A 167 8.27 -11.79 -13.46
N ALA A 168 8.12 -12.60 -14.51
CA ALA A 168 8.26 -12.12 -15.89
C ALA A 168 7.03 -11.29 -16.33
N GLN A 169 7.20 -10.43 -17.34
CA GLN A 169 6.15 -9.56 -17.90
C GLN A 169 4.90 -10.34 -18.34
N ASP A 170 5.09 -11.38 -19.15
CA ASP A 170 4.01 -12.26 -19.63
C ASP A 170 3.31 -12.99 -18.47
N VAL A 171 4.08 -13.40 -17.46
CA VAL A 171 3.54 -14.05 -16.26
C VAL A 171 2.66 -13.09 -15.46
N PHE A 172 3.08 -11.83 -15.32
CA PHE A 172 2.30 -10.80 -14.64
C PHE A 172 0.99 -10.52 -15.36
N GLU A 173 1.04 -10.25 -16.67
CA GLU A 173 -0.15 -9.98 -17.49
C GLU A 173 -1.14 -11.16 -17.46
N ASN A 174 -0.65 -12.39 -17.59
CA ASN A 174 -1.47 -13.59 -17.49
C ASN A 174 -2.08 -13.77 -16.09
N LEU A 175 -1.33 -13.46 -15.02
CA LEU A 175 -1.83 -13.56 -13.65
C LEU A 175 -2.99 -12.59 -13.42
N ILE A 176 -2.86 -11.32 -13.81
CA ILE A 176 -3.90 -10.30 -13.62
C ILE A 176 -5.13 -10.61 -14.47
N SER A 177 -4.96 -10.83 -15.78
CA SER A 177 -6.06 -11.12 -16.71
C SER A 177 -6.83 -12.41 -16.36
N SER A 178 -6.16 -13.40 -15.74
CA SER A 178 -6.78 -14.67 -15.40
C SER A 178 -7.49 -14.68 -14.02
N CYS A 179 -7.49 -13.56 -13.30
CA CYS A 179 -8.15 -13.36 -12.00
C CYS A 179 -9.36 -12.41 -12.12
N PRO A 180 -10.53 -12.89 -12.60
CA PRO A 180 -11.66 -12.03 -12.99
C PRO A 180 -12.34 -11.30 -11.82
N LEU A 181 -12.18 -11.78 -10.58
CA LEU A 181 -12.80 -11.21 -9.38
C LEU A 181 -11.86 -10.27 -8.61
N LEU A 182 -10.70 -9.91 -9.19
CA LEU A 182 -9.70 -9.11 -8.50
C LEU A 182 -10.23 -7.70 -8.20
N GLU A 183 -10.32 -7.37 -6.90
CA GLU A 183 -10.80 -6.09 -6.37
C GLU A 183 -9.65 -5.24 -5.79
N ARG A 184 -8.57 -5.88 -5.32
CA ARG A 184 -7.41 -5.20 -4.72
C ARG A 184 -6.10 -5.77 -5.25
N LEU A 185 -5.22 -4.89 -5.72
CA LEU A 185 -3.88 -5.24 -6.17
C LEU A 185 -2.84 -4.34 -5.50
N THR A 186 -1.89 -4.95 -4.80
CA THR A 186 -0.73 -4.29 -4.21
C THR A 186 0.55 -4.85 -4.81
N LEU A 187 1.42 -4.00 -5.33
CA LEU A 187 2.69 -4.36 -5.97
C LEU A 187 3.84 -3.50 -5.43
N MET A 188 4.70 -4.06 -4.57
CA MET A 188 5.80 -3.30 -3.96
C MET A 188 7.16 -3.94 -4.27
N ASN A 189 8.16 -3.15 -4.65
CA ASN A 189 9.55 -3.58 -4.85
C ASN A 189 9.69 -4.83 -5.75
N PHE A 190 8.99 -4.86 -6.88
CA PHE A 190 8.97 -5.99 -7.80
C PHE A 190 10.07 -5.90 -8.88
N ASP A 191 10.45 -7.05 -9.44
CA ASP A 191 11.43 -7.17 -10.54
C ASP A 191 10.92 -8.09 -11.65
N GLY A 192 11.50 -7.94 -12.85
CA GLY A 192 11.31 -8.83 -13.99
C GLY A 192 10.34 -8.32 -15.06
N PHE A 193 9.70 -7.18 -14.81
CA PHE A 193 8.83 -6.49 -15.74
C PHE A 193 8.88 -4.98 -15.49
N THR A 194 8.59 -4.18 -16.52
CA THR A 194 8.65 -2.71 -16.42
C THR A 194 7.43 -2.02 -17.01
N TYR A 195 6.61 -2.72 -17.79
CA TYR A 195 5.37 -2.17 -18.31
C TYR A 195 4.21 -2.71 -17.48
N LEU A 196 3.35 -1.83 -16.98
CA LEU A 196 2.18 -2.22 -16.21
C LEU A 196 0.94 -2.00 -17.05
N ASN A 197 0.48 -3.05 -17.72
CA ASN A 197 -0.86 -3.04 -18.31
C ASN A 197 -1.84 -3.74 -17.38
N ILE A 198 -2.66 -2.96 -16.67
CA ILE A 198 -3.59 -3.48 -15.69
C ILE A 198 -4.96 -3.67 -16.33
N GLU A 199 -5.24 -4.89 -16.79
CA GLU A 199 -6.55 -5.29 -17.28
C GLU A 199 -7.35 -6.01 -16.18
N ALA A 200 -8.09 -5.24 -15.37
CA ALA A 200 -8.84 -5.76 -14.22
C ALA A 200 -10.15 -5.00 -14.00
N PRO A 201 -11.30 -5.48 -14.54
CA PRO A 201 -12.54 -4.72 -14.58
C PRO A 201 -13.23 -4.50 -13.23
N ASN A 202 -12.93 -5.36 -12.26
CA ASN A 202 -13.45 -5.28 -10.90
C ASN A 202 -12.50 -4.60 -9.92
N LEU A 203 -11.36 -4.09 -10.39
CA LEU A 203 -10.33 -3.50 -9.53
C LEU A 203 -10.84 -2.19 -8.93
N GLN A 204 -10.82 -2.11 -7.60
CA GLN A 204 -11.28 -0.95 -6.82
C GLN A 204 -10.13 -0.26 -6.08
N PHE A 205 -9.09 -1.02 -5.74
CA PHE A 205 -7.91 -0.55 -5.03
C PHE A 205 -6.65 -1.00 -5.76
N PHE A 206 -5.76 -0.05 -6.03
CA PHE A 206 -4.46 -0.29 -6.63
C PHE A 206 -3.39 0.49 -5.86
N ASP A 207 -2.41 -0.23 -5.33
CA ASP A 207 -1.24 0.35 -4.67
C ASP A 207 0.03 -0.21 -5.30
N ILE A 208 0.93 0.66 -5.73
CA ILE A 208 2.16 0.26 -6.37
C ILE A 208 3.33 1.14 -5.95
N GLY A 209 4.47 0.50 -5.69
CA GLY A 209 5.72 1.17 -5.32
C GLY A 209 6.90 0.42 -5.93
N GLY A 210 7.60 1.01 -6.89
CA GLY A 210 8.70 0.31 -7.55
C GLY A 210 9.38 1.08 -8.67
N VAL A 211 10.17 0.36 -9.47
CA VAL A 211 10.84 0.89 -10.66
C VAL A 211 10.07 0.46 -11.91
N PHE A 212 9.28 1.41 -12.40
CA PHE A 212 8.45 1.41 -13.61
C PHE A 212 9.12 1.73 -14.93
N ASN A 213 8.57 1.37 -16.08
CA ASN A 213 8.68 2.12 -17.33
C ASN A 213 7.39 2.85 -17.72
N ASP A 214 6.26 2.16 -17.73
CA ASP A 214 4.98 2.77 -18.09
C ASP A 214 3.84 2.13 -17.30
N ILE A 215 2.73 2.84 -17.17
CA ILE A 215 1.52 2.31 -16.53
C ILE A 215 0.27 2.71 -17.31
N SER A 216 -0.56 1.72 -17.61
CA SER A 216 -1.87 1.86 -18.22
C SER A 216 -2.91 1.03 -17.47
N PHE A 217 -4.14 1.54 -17.48
CA PHE A 217 -5.29 0.84 -16.95
C PHE A 217 -6.23 0.53 -18.10
N GLU A 218 -6.46 -0.75 -18.37
CA GLU A 218 -7.40 -1.20 -19.38
C GLU A 218 -8.62 -1.76 -18.67
N ASN A 219 -9.81 -1.28 -19.05
CA ASN A 219 -11.09 -1.72 -18.46
C ASN A 219 -11.26 -1.53 -16.94
N ALA A 220 -10.36 -0.84 -16.23
CA ALA A 220 -10.40 -0.66 -14.76
C ALA A 220 -11.35 0.45 -14.29
N PHE A 221 -12.59 0.49 -14.77
CA PHE A 221 -13.53 1.59 -14.51
C PHE A 221 -13.99 1.69 -13.04
N GLN A 222 -13.91 0.61 -12.27
CA GLN A 222 -14.27 0.59 -10.85
C GLN A 222 -13.18 1.15 -9.93
N LEU A 223 -12.02 1.53 -10.49
CA LEU A 223 -10.86 1.91 -9.71
C LEU A 223 -11.10 3.23 -8.96
N ALA A 224 -11.23 3.13 -7.64
CA ALA A 224 -11.62 4.22 -6.76
C ALA A 224 -10.44 4.74 -5.92
N VAL A 225 -9.49 3.87 -5.59
CA VAL A 225 -8.33 4.20 -4.76
C VAL A 225 -7.06 3.81 -5.50
N VAL A 226 -6.20 4.81 -5.74
CA VAL A 226 -4.94 4.64 -6.45
C VAL A 226 -3.81 5.24 -5.64
N SER A 227 -2.78 4.46 -5.36
CA SER A 227 -1.52 4.90 -4.75
C SER A 227 -0.36 4.45 -5.62
N ILE A 228 0.49 5.38 -6.04
CA ILE A 228 1.58 5.11 -6.97
C ILE A 228 2.86 5.82 -6.53
N GLY A 229 3.89 5.03 -6.23
CA GLY A 229 5.26 5.46 -5.98
C GLY A 229 6.23 4.97 -7.05
N LEU A 230 6.83 5.90 -7.79
CA LEU A 230 7.93 5.60 -8.72
C LEU A 230 9.27 5.92 -8.05
N TYR A 231 10.14 4.93 -7.86
CA TYR A 231 11.41 5.10 -7.13
C TYR A 231 12.58 5.58 -7.99
N ASP A 232 12.41 5.62 -9.31
CA ASP A 232 13.42 6.07 -10.25
C ASP A 232 13.12 7.48 -10.79
N LYS A 233 14.15 8.32 -10.86
CA LYS A 233 14.11 9.68 -11.42
C LYS A 233 14.33 9.58 -12.94
N ARG A 234 13.30 9.15 -13.66
CA ARG A 234 13.41 9.03 -15.13
C ARG A 234 13.34 10.38 -15.82
N GLN A 235 14.22 10.56 -16.82
CA GLN A 235 14.27 11.71 -17.73
C GLN A 235 13.84 11.33 -19.15
N SER A 236 12.88 10.40 -19.30
CA SER A 236 12.45 9.97 -20.62
C SER A 236 11.63 11.07 -21.31
N HIS A 237 11.84 11.26 -22.60
CA HIS A 237 10.94 12.06 -23.44
C HIS A 237 9.81 11.15 -23.93
N ALA A 238 8.55 11.54 -23.66
CA ALA A 238 7.40 10.86 -24.23
C ALA A 238 6.82 11.69 -25.38
N ASN A 239 6.48 11.03 -26.48
CA ASN A 239 5.80 11.68 -27.62
C ASN A 239 4.34 12.05 -27.31
N SER A 240 3.82 11.64 -26.16
CA SER A 240 2.43 11.77 -25.73
C SER A 240 2.38 12.15 -24.25
N SER A 241 1.32 12.84 -23.83
CA SER A 241 1.13 13.21 -22.41
C SER A 241 0.88 11.99 -21.53
N ASN A 242 1.80 11.73 -20.59
CA ASN A 242 1.62 10.69 -19.58
C ASN A 242 0.44 11.01 -18.65
N LEU A 243 0.26 12.29 -18.32
CA LEU A 243 -0.88 12.76 -17.53
C LEU A 243 -2.23 12.39 -18.18
N LEU A 244 -2.40 12.67 -19.47
CA LEU A 244 -3.66 12.36 -20.17
C LEU A 244 -3.91 10.85 -20.27
N LYS A 245 -2.87 10.07 -20.59
CA LYS A 245 -2.95 8.61 -20.62
C LYS A 245 -3.35 8.02 -19.27
N PHE A 246 -2.83 8.59 -18.19
CA PHE A 246 -3.13 8.13 -16.84
C PHE A 246 -4.61 8.36 -16.46
N PHE A 247 -5.12 9.56 -16.70
CA PHE A 247 -6.47 9.93 -16.27
C PHE A 247 -7.60 9.44 -17.19
N VAL A 248 -7.33 9.13 -18.47
CA VAL A 248 -8.38 8.74 -19.43
C VAL A 248 -9.15 7.48 -19.01
N HIS A 249 -8.50 6.59 -18.25
CA HIS A 249 -9.10 5.34 -17.77
C HIS A 249 -9.52 5.35 -16.30
N LEU A 250 -9.53 6.53 -15.65
CA LEU A 250 -9.83 6.69 -14.22
C LEU A 250 -11.03 7.62 -13.93
N PRO A 251 -12.20 7.41 -14.56
CA PRO A 251 -13.35 8.33 -14.44
C PRO A 251 -13.98 8.37 -13.04
N HIS A 252 -13.77 7.35 -12.21
CA HIS A 252 -14.41 7.19 -10.90
C HIS A 252 -13.47 7.28 -9.71
N ILE A 253 -12.22 7.72 -9.94
CA ILE A 253 -11.22 7.85 -8.88
C ILE A 253 -11.71 8.77 -7.75
N ARG A 254 -11.58 8.29 -6.51
CA ARG A 254 -11.97 8.99 -5.28
C ARG A 254 -10.77 9.43 -4.45
N ARG A 255 -9.75 8.58 -4.40
CA ARG A 255 -8.50 8.81 -3.66
C ARG A 255 -7.31 8.57 -4.57
N LEU A 256 -6.45 9.58 -4.68
CA LEU A 256 -5.21 9.51 -5.46
C LEU A 256 -4.01 9.88 -4.58
N GLU A 257 -3.02 9.01 -4.53
CA GLU A 257 -1.73 9.26 -3.87
C GLU A 257 -0.60 9.15 -4.90
N ILE A 258 0.06 10.27 -5.15
CA ILE A 258 1.20 10.41 -6.05
C ILE A 258 2.44 10.54 -5.19
N GLN A 259 3.24 9.47 -5.14
CA GLN A 259 4.39 9.35 -4.27
C GLN A 259 5.72 9.33 -5.07
N SER A 260 6.82 9.55 -4.36
CA SER A 260 8.19 9.51 -4.90
C SER A 260 8.36 10.37 -6.17
N TYR A 261 8.84 9.82 -7.29
CA TYR A 261 9.04 10.53 -8.57
C TYR A 261 7.85 10.42 -9.53
N PHE A 262 6.69 9.91 -9.08
CA PHE A 262 5.58 9.65 -10.00
C PHE A 262 4.98 10.94 -10.58
N LEU A 263 4.97 12.05 -9.82
CA LEU A 263 4.56 13.36 -10.35
C LEU A 263 5.48 13.82 -11.50
N LYS A 264 6.80 13.58 -11.38
CA LYS A 264 7.74 13.87 -12.45
C LYS A 264 7.42 13.07 -13.70
N TYR A 265 7.12 11.78 -13.54
CA TYR A 265 6.70 10.94 -14.67
C TYR A 265 5.41 11.46 -15.35
N LEU A 266 4.41 11.91 -14.57
CA LEU A 266 3.18 12.48 -15.12
C LEU A 266 3.43 13.81 -15.86
N SER A 267 4.45 14.57 -15.44
CA SER A 267 4.82 15.84 -16.07
C SER A 267 5.47 15.70 -17.45
N ILE A 268 5.84 14.47 -17.86
CA ILE A 268 6.46 14.23 -19.15
C ILE A 268 5.42 14.36 -20.28
N GLY A 269 5.73 15.21 -21.26
CA GLY A 269 4.90 15.48 -22.42
C GLY A 269 4.04 16.73 -22.25
N PHE A 270 2.93 16.81 -22.99
CA PHE A 270 2.04 17.97 -22.91
C PHE A 270 1.20 17.96 -21.62
N VAL A 271 1.28 19.03 -20.83
CA VAL A 271 0.43 19.24 -19.65
C VAL A 271 -0.59 20.34 -19.95
N PRO A 272 -1.89 20.01 -20.09
CA PRO A 272 -2.91 21.03 -20.33
C PRO A 272 -3.16 21.86 -19.05
N GLY A 273 -3.82 23.02 -19.19
CA GLY A 273 -4.24 23.81 -18.02
C GLY A 273 -5.30 23.13 -17.14
N LYS A 274 -6.11 22.25 -17.74
CA LYS A 274 -7.11 21.36 -17.12
C LYS A 274 -7.18 20.05 -17.90
N LEU A 275 -7.50 18.96 -17.22
CA LEU A 275 -7.78 17.67 -17.85
C LEU A 275 -9.03 17.78 -18.73
N PRO A 276 -9.08 17.08 -19.89
CA PRO A 276 -10.26 17.04 -20.75
C PRO A 276 -11.50 16.51 -20.02
N ASN A 277 -11.31 15.53 -19.14
CA ASN A 277 -12.36 14.94 -18.31
C ASN A 277 -12.06 15.26 -16.84
N PRO A 278 -12.85 16.14 -16.19
CA PRO A 278 -12.65 16.46 -14.78
C PRO A 278 -12.88 15.26 -13.86
N CYS A 279 -12.07 15.15 -12.80
CA CYS A 279 -12.15 14.13 -11.77
C CYS A 279 -13.21 14.49 -10.72
N PHE A 280 -14.49 14.44 -11.08
CA PHE A 280 -15.59 14.85 -10.19
C PHE A 280 -15.71 14.03 -8.90
N ASN A 281 -15.20 12.79 -8.90
CA ASN A 281 -15.29 11.90 -7.74
C ASN A 281 -14.10 12.04 -6.79
N LEU A 282 -13.02 12.73 -7.21
CA LEU A 282 -11.79 12.83 -6.44
C LEU A 282 -12.01 13.75 -5.23
N ASN A 283 -11.98 13.18 -4.03
CA ASN A 283 -12.19 13.89 -2.78
C ASN A 283 -10.93 13.96 -1.90
N TYR A 284 -9.95 13.07 -2.15
CA TYR A 284 -8.65 13.05 -1.47
C TYR A 284 -7.52 13.00 -2.49
N LEU A 285 -6.54 13.89 -2.33
CA LEU A 285 -5.34 13.94 -3.15
C LEU A 285 -4.11 14.11 -2.28
N SER A 286 -3.16 13.18 -2.37
CA SER A 286 -1.83 13.32 -1.79
C SER A 286 -0.80 13.42 -2.90
N ILE A 287 0.04 14.45 -2.90
CA ILE A 287 1.06 14.69 -3.93
C ILE A 287 2.42 14.92 -3.29
N ARG A 288 3.41 14.16 -3.74
CA ARG A 288 4.81 14.41 -3.47
C ARG A 288 5.44 15.20 -4.62
N ILE A 289 5.89 16.43 -4.36
CA ILE A 289 6.23 17.43 -5.39
C ILE A 289 7.63 18.02 -5.18
N ASN A 290 8.36 18.24 -6.28
CA ASN A 290 9.53 19.12 -6.30
C ASN A 290 9.12 20.54 -6.74
N PHE A 291 9.12 21.49 -5.81
CA PHE A 291 8.73 22.87 -6.08
C PHE A 291 9.72 23.67 -6.94
N ASN A 292 10.94 23.15 -7.14
CA ASN A 292 11.92 23.73 -8.07
C ASN A 292 11.71 23.25 -9.52
N ASP A 293 10.85 22.25 -9.74
CA ASP A 293 10.52 21.71 -11.05
C ASP A 293 9.19 22.30 -11.55
N VAL A 294 9.27 23.19 -12.55
CA VAL A 294 8.10 23.89 -13.08
C VAL A 294 7.08 22.92 -13.68
N ASP A 295 7.53 21.86 -14.34
CA ASP A 295 6.64 20.89 -14.98
C ASP A 295 5.84 20.11 -13.93
N GLU A 296 6.46 19.75 -12.80
CA GLU A 296 5.77 19.13 -11.67
C GLU A 296 4.74 20.07 -11.04
N VAL A 297 5.09 21.34 -10.84
CA VAL A 297 4.15 22.35 -10.30
C VAL A 297 2.96 22.54 -11.24
N LEU A 298 3.19 22.67 -12.54
CA LEU A 298 2.10 22.78 -13.53
C LEU A 298 1.24 21.53 -13.58
N THR A 299 1.83 20.35 -13.45
CA THR A 299 1.12 19.07 -13.40
C THR A 299 0.23 18.98 -12.16
N ALA A 300 0.75 19.33 -10.99
CA ALA A 300 -0.02 19.38 -9.75
C ALA A 300 -1.19 20.38 -9.87
N LEU A 301 -0.93 21.57 -10.43
CA LEU A 301 -1.98 22.55 -10.67
C LEU A 301 -3.03 22.06 -11.67
N CYS A 302 -2.65 21.33 -12.72
CA CYS A 302 -3.59 20.74 -13.66
C CYS A 302 -4.53 19.73 -12.97
N ILE A 303 -3.97 18.84 -12.13
CA ILE A 303 -4.75 17.86 -11.37
C ILE A 303 -5.71 18.57 -10.40
N LEU A 304 -5.20 19.53 -9.63
CA LEU A 304 -6.02 20.36 -8.74
C LEU A 304 -7.14 21.01 -9.53
N ARG A 305 -6.82 21.72 -10.63
CA ARG A 305 -7.76 22.43 -11.51
C ARG A 305 -8.81 21.56 -12.19
N SER A 306 -8.66 20.24 -12.10
CA SER A 306 -9.55 19.25 -12.68
C SER A 306 -10.35 18.50 -11.62
N SER A 307 -10.21 18.86 -10.34
CA SER A 307 -10.77 18.16 -9.19
C SER A 307 -11.73 19.07 -8.39
N PRO A 308 -12.92 19.39 -8.94
CA PRO A 308 -13.81 20.41 -8.36
C PRO A 308 -14.39 20.04 -6.98
N ASN A 309 -14.48 18.74 -6.67
CA ASN A 309 -15.04 18.24 -5.41
C ASN A 309 -13.97 17.79 -4.40
N LEU A 310 -12.72 18.20 -4.60
CA LEU A 310 -11.63 17.87 -3.70
C LEU A 310 -11.88 18.43 -2.30
N GLN A 311 -11.79 17.58 -1.26
CA GLN A 311 -12.04 17.96 0.13
C GLN A 311 -10.76 17.97 0.96
N GLU A 312 -9.85 17.05 0.68
CA GLU A 312 -8.58 16.87 1.40
C GLU A 312 -7.40 16.88 0.43
N LEU A 313 -6.40 17.73 0.73
CA LEU A 313 -5.16 17.84 -0.02
C LEU A 313 -3.96 17.66 0.92
N GLU A 314 -3.13 16.66 0.65
CA GLU A 314 -1.81 16.51 1.27
C GLU A 314 -0.70 16.78 0.26
N VAL A 315 0.26 17.64 0.61
CA VAL A 315 1.39 17.99 -0.24
C VAL A 315 2.67 17.72 0.53
N LEU A 316 3.53 16.86 -0.02
CA LEU A 316 4.83 16.55 0.53
C LEU A 316 5.92 17.15 -0.37
N ALA A 317 6.58 18.19 0.11
CA ALA A 317 7.71 18.79 -0.61
C ALA A 317 8.90 17.83 -0.61
N ARG A 318 9.51 17.66 -1.78
CA ARG A 318 10.76 16.92 -1.98
C ARG A 318 11.95 17.88 -1.97
N PRO A 319 12.90 17.72 -1.04
CA PRO A 319 14.18 18.41 -1.13
C PRO A 319 15.02 17.70 -2.20
N GLU A 320 15.42 18.40 -3.27
CA GLU A 320 16.45 17.91 -4.17
C GLU A 320 17.77 18.66 -3.95
N GLU A 321 18.87 17.90 -4.02
CA GLU A 321 20.23 18.39 -4.05
C GLU A 321 20.47 19.12 -5.38
N GLN A 322 20.59 20.45 -5.31
CA GLN A 322 21.09 21.34 -6.36
C GLN A 322 20.21 21.43 -7.63
N ALA A 323 19.39 22.48 -7.69
CA ALA A 323 18.67 22.88 -8.88
C ALA A 323 19.64 23.28 -10.01
N ALA A 324 19.38 22.76 -11.22
CA ALA A 324 19.78 23.47 -12.42
C ALA A 324 19.10 24.85 -12.41
N VAL A 325 19.89 25.88 -12.72
CA VAL A 325 19.48 27.29 -12.75
C VAL A 325 18.37 27.48 -13.78
N GLY A 326 17.13 27.43 -13.32
CA GLY A 326 15.93 27.75 -14.09
C GLY A 326 15.15 28.83 -13.36
N THR A 327 15.18 30.05 -13.87
CA THR A 327 14.48 31.19 -13.31
C THR A 327 12.97 30.90 -13.25
N VAL A 328 12.40 30.93 -12.05
CA VAL A 328 10.97 30.81 -11.79
C VAL A 328 10.24 31.92 -12.56
N THR A 329 9.64 31.57 -13.70
CA THR A 329 8.71 32.45 -14.39
C THR A 329 7.36 32.38 -13.69
N ASN A 330 6.77 33.56 -13.49
CA ASN A 330 5.48 33.77 -12.85
C ASN A 330 4.46 32.74 -13.36
N ILE A 331 3.98 31.86 -12.47
CA ILE A 331 2.77 31.07 -12.69
C ILE A 331 1.70 32.11 -13.00
N LYS A 332 1.34 32.25 -14.29
CA LYS A 332 0.32 33.21 -14.70
C LYS A 332 -0.95 32.86 -13.92
N GLU A 333 -1.40 33.85 -13.16
CA GLU A 333 -2.66 33.88 -12.42
C GLU A 333 -3.82 33.78 -13.41
N ASP A 334 -4.13 32.57 -13.89
CA ASP A 334 -5.43 32.32 -14.50
C ASP A 334 -6.47 32.28 -13.37
N ASN A 335 -7.02 33.46 -13.13
CA ASN A 335 -7.88 33.89 -12.01
C ASN A 335 -9.30 33.26 -11.98
N HIS A 336 -9.47 32.03 -12.48
CA HIS A 336 -10.79 31.37 -12.52
C HIS A 336 -10.82 29.98 -11.88
N TRP A 337 -9.78 29.61 -11.13
CA TRP A 337 -9.80 28.38 -10.34
C TRP A 337 -10.39 28.63 -8.96
N SER A 338 -11.35 27.81 -8.54
CA SER A 338 -11.94 27.87 -7.19
C SER A 338 -12.22 26.46 -6.66
N CYS A 339 -11.59 26.14 -5.53
CA CYS A 339 -11.75 24.90 -4.76
C CYS A 339 -12.79 25.12 -3.65
N HIS A 340 -14.08 25.21 -4.00
CA HIS A 340 -15.12 25.51 -3.01
C HIS A 340 -15.31 24.40 -1.96
N GLN A 341 -14.95 23.16 -2.29
CA GLN A 341 -15.12 22.00 -1.41
C GLN A 341 -13.88 21.66 -0.58
N LEU A 342 -12.75 22.33 -0.81
CA LEU A 342 -11.49 22.01 -0.14
C LEU A 342 -11.54 22.51 1.30
N ARG A 343 -11.47 21.58 2.25
CA ARG A 343 -11.62 21.84 3.70
C ARG A 343 -10.31 21.65 4.44
N LEU A 344 -9.57 20.60 4.12
CA LEU A 344 -8.36 20.21 4.83
C LEU A 344 -7.17 20.26 3.88
N VAL A 345 -6.16 21.03 4.24
CA VAL A 345 -4.88 21.07 3.54
C VAL A 345 -3.76 20.76 4.51
N LYS A 346 -2.87 19.85 4.13
CA LYS A 346 -1.67 19.51 4.89
C LYS A 346 -0.45 19.61 3.99
N ILE A 347 0.49 20.46 4.34
CA ILE A 347 1.71 20.70 3.57
C ILE A 347 2.90 20.37 4.46
N LEU A 348 3.75 19.44 4.02
CA LEU A 348 4.85 18.88 4.79
C LEU A 348 6.18 19.09 4.07
N GLY A 349 7.23 19.34 4.85
CA GLY A 349 8.60 19.32 4.36
C GLY A 349 9.03 20.58 3.60
N ILE A 350 8.34 21.70 3.78
CA ILE A 350 8.67 22.94 3.07
C ILE A 350 9.86 23.67 3.69
N SER A 351 10.58 24.41 2.85
CA SER A 351 11.81 25.14 3.18
C SER A 351 11.64 26.66 3.20
N GLY A 352 10.52 27.18 2.70
CA GLY A 352 10.21 28.61 2.59
C GLY A 352 10.62 29.23 1.25
N ILE A 353 10.92 28.43 0.23
CA ILE A 353 11.28 28.97 -1.09
C ILE A 353 10.06 29.63 -1.77
N LYS A 354 10.32 30.61 -2.64
CA LYS A 354 9.27 31.39 -3.31
C LYS A 354 8.20 30.54 -4.02
N PRO A 355 8.54 29.46 -4.75
CA PRO A 355 7.52 28.60 -5.37
C PRO A 355 6.58 27.92 -4.36
N GLU A 356 7.09 27.46 -3.21
CA GLU A 356 6.29 26.88 -2.13
C GLU A 356 5.31 27.91 -1.57
N LEU A 357 5.81 29.11 -1.23
CA LEU A 357 4.99 30.19 -0.69
C LEU A 357 3.93 30.66 -1.68
N ASN A 358 4.27 30.77 -2.96
CA ASN A 358 3.30 31.11 -4.02
C ASN A 358 2.20 30.06 -4.14
N PHE A 359 2.55 28.78 -4.06
CA PHE A 359 1.58 27.68 -4.11
C PHE A 359 0.64 27.71 -2.90
N ILE A 360 1.18 27.94 -1.70
CA ILE A 360 0.37 28.12 -0.48
C ILE A 360 -0.58 29.30 -0.64
N ASN A 361 -0.08 30.46 -1.10
CA ASN A 361 -0.91 31.64 -1.31
C ASN A 361 -2.02 31.40 -2.33
N LEU A 362 -1.73 30.66 -3.41
CA LEU A 362 -2.72 30.26 -4.41
C LEU A 362 -3.81 29.37 -3.80
N LEU A 363 -3.45 28.39 -2.97
CA LEU A 363 -4.44 27.54 -2.30
C LEU A 363 -5.33 28.37 -1.36
N LEU A 364 -4.74 29.30 -0.60
CA LEU A 364 -5.48 30.18 0.29
C LEU A 364 -6.43 31.12 -0.45
N SER A 365 -6.03 31.67 -1.59
CA SER A 365 -6.86 32.59 -2.37
C SER A 365 -7.98 31.88 -3.14
N THR A 366 -7.79 30.60 -3.48
CA THR A 366 -8.74 29.83 -4.32
C THR A 366 -9.67 28.93 -3.51
N SER A 367 -9.52 28.85 -2.18
CA SER A 367 -10.27 27.92 -1.32
C SER A 367 -11.05 28.65 -0.21
N PRO A 368 -12.19 29.30 -0.55
CA PRO A 368 -12.97 30.05 0.43
C PRO A 368 -13.60 29.19 1.53
N GLY A 369 -13.79 27.88 1.29
CA GLY A 369 -14.35 26.91 2.24
C GLY A 369 -13.31 26.22 3.14
N LEU A 370 -12.05 26.69 3.13
CA LEU A 370 -10.96 26.02 3.83
C LEU A 370 -11.14 26.08 5.35
N GLU A 371 -11.30 24.92 5.97
CA GLU A 371 -11.50 24.77 7.41
C GLU A 371 -10.16 24.68 8.16
N LYS A 372 -9.14 24.02 7.59
CA LYS A 372 -7.84 23.85 8.25
C LYS A 372 -6.71 23.74 7.23
N MET A 373 -5.63 24.50 7.48
CA MET A 373 -4.35 24.31 6.79
C MET A 373 -3.26 24.01 7.81
N THR A 374 -2.60 22.86 7.68
CA THR A 374 -1.43 22.51 8.49
C THR A 374 -0.19 22.61 7.63
N VAL A 375 0.81 23.34 8.12
CA VAL A 375 2.07 23.54 7.42
C VAL A 375 3.21 23.11 8.34
N LYS A 376 3.97 22.09 7.93
CA LYS A 376 5.11 21.56 8.68
C LYS A 376 6.41 21.81 7.90
N PRO A 377 7.37 22.59 8.45
CA PRO A 377 8.64 22.85 7.78
C PRO A 377 9.51 21.58 7.73
N ALA A 378 10.48 21.57 6.81
CA ALA A 378 11.48 20.51 6.68
C ALA A 378 12.41 20.40 7.90
N SER A 379 12.70 21.53 8.56
CA SER A 379 13.54 21.60 9.76
C SER A 379 12.85 22.37 10.88
N ASN A 380 13.15 22.00 12.13
CA ASN A 380 12.60 22.66 13.31
C ASN A 380 13.06 24.12 13.46
N ASN A 381 14.18 24.49 12.84
CA ASN A 381 14.78 25.83 12.96
C ASN A 381 14.22 26.83 11.94
N GLY A 382 13.75 26.35 10.77
CA GLY A 382 13.20 27.22 9.70
C GLY A 382 11.75 27.67 9.91
N GLY A 383 11.06 27.13 10.92
CA GLY A 383 9.63 27.38 11.11
C GLY A 383 9.25 28.83 11.45
N TRP A 384 10.13 29.57 12.13
CA TRP A 384 9.85 30.96 12.52
C TRP A 384 9.89 31.94 11.34
N GLU A 385 10.88 31.81 10.44
CA GLU A 385 10.95 32.63 9.22
C GLU A 385 9.79 32.28 8.27
N LEU A 386 9.48 30.99 8.16
CA LEU A 386 8.33 30.52 7.39
C LEU A 386 7.01 31.10 7.92
N LEU A 387 6.81 31.12 9.25
CA LEU A 387 5.64 31.75 9.86
C LEU A 387 5.57 33.25 9.54
N LYS A 388 6.69 33.99 9.58
CA LYS A 388 6.71 35.42 9.22
C LYS A 388 6.26 35.64 7.77
N ASP A 389 6.74 34.82 6.85
CA ASP A 389 6.37 34.93 5.44
C ASP A 389 4.91 34.54 5.20
N LEU A 390 4.42 33.48 5.85
CA LEU A 390 3.00 33.11 5.80
C LEU A 390 2.12 34.23 6.34
N LEU A 391 2.46 34.85 7.48
CA LEU A 391 1.71 35.95 8.11
C LEU A 391 1.52 37.18 7.19
N ARG A 392 2.32 37.33 6.14
CA ARG A 392 2.18 38.43 5.16
C ARG A 392 1.02 38.24 4.19
N PHE A 393 0.41 37.05 4.12
CA PHE A 393 -0.72 36.83 3.22
C PHE A 393 -2.00 37.51 3.74
N ARG A 394 -2.64 38.29 2.86
CA ARG A 394 -3.87 39.06 3.15
C ARG A 394 -5.02 38.24 3.72
N CYS A 395 -5.09 36.93 3.43
CA CYS A 395 -6.18 36.04 3.85
C CYS A 395 -6.03 35.53 5.30
N LEU A 396 -4.93 35.81 6.00
CA LEU A 396 -4.69 35.22 7.31
C LEU A 396 -5.55 35.77 8.46
N GLY A 397 -6.19 36.93 8.29
CA GLY A 397 -7.04 37.51 9.34
C GLY A 397 -8.14 36.57 9.84
N HIS A 398 -8.66 35.68 8.97
CA HIS A 398 -9.66 34.65 9.30
C HIS A 398 -9.04 33.28 9.66
N LEU A 399 -7.78 33.02 9.30
CA LEU A 399 -7.12 31.70 9.39
C LEU A 399 -6.12 31.57 10.56
N LEU A 400 -5.87 32.63 11.32
CA LEU A 400 -4.96 32.62 12.48
C LEU A 400 -5.38 31.62 13.58
N GLY A 401 -6.65 31.19 13.62
CA GLY A 401 -7.12 30.10 14.48
C GLY A 401 -7.01 28.69 13.88
N LEU A 402 -6.69 28.57 12.59
CA LEU A 402 -6.79 27.33 11.80
C LEU A 402 -5.43 26.75 11.40
N MET A 403 -4.36 27.54 11.42
CA MET A 403 -2.99 27.05 11.26
C MET A 403 -2.42 26.57 12.58
N LYS A 404 -2.44 25.25 12.80
CA LYS A 404 -1.70 24.61 13.89
C LYS A 404 -0.27 24.29 13.44
N TYR A 405 0.70 24.87 14.15
CA TYR A 405 2.12 24.52 14.06
C TYR A 405 2.41 23.40 15.06
N GLU A 406 2.68 22.19 14.59
CA GLU A 406 3.05 21.06 15.44
C GLU A 406 4.57 20.93 15.54
N LYS A 407 5.13 21.25 16.71
CA LYS A 407 6.48 20.82 17.10
C LYS A 407 6.37 19.41 17.69
N GLU A 408 6.63 18.38 16.89
CA GLU A 408 6.85 17.04 17.45
C GLU A 408 7.72 16.18 16.53
N THR A 409 8.64 15.48 17.21
CA THR A 409 9.71 14.58 16.77
C THR A 409 9.27 13.54 15.75
N MET A 410 9.89 13.53 14.57
CA MET A 410 9.73 12.46 13.59
C MET A 410 10.68 11.31 13.89
N ALA A 411 10.12 10.18 14.35
CA ALA A 411 10.57 8.88 13.91
C ALA A 411 9.97 8.64 12.52
N CYS A 412 10.78 8.20 11.55
CA CYS A 412 10.34 7.80 10.21
C CYS A 412 9.22 6.77 10.29
N GLY A 413 8.00 7.18 9.97
CA GLY A 413 6.84 6.30 9.82
C GLY A 413 6.69 5.86 8.37
N VAL A 414 7.42 4.80 7.97
CA VAL A 414 6.90 3.86 6.97
C VAL A 414 5.76 3.13 7.69
N LYS A 415 4.51 3.39 7.33
CA LYS A 415 3.37 2.60 7.82
C LYS A 415 3.38 1.24 7.11
N CYS A 416 4.23 0.32 7.58
CA CYS A 416 3.90 -1.09 7.54
C CYS A 416 2.97 -1.36 8.73
N HIS A 417 1.80 -1.94 8.49
CA HIS A 417 0.94 -2.41 9.57
C HIS A 417 1.64 -3.57 10.30
N LEU A 418 2.38 -3.26 11.36
CA LEU A 418 2.79 -4.21 12.38
C LEU A 418 1.93 -3.99 13.63
N LYS A 419 0.85 -4.77 13.74
CA LYS A 419 0.36 -5.24 15.05
C LYS A 419 1.30 -6.37 15.48
N GLY A 420 1.66 -6.62 16.73
CA GLY A 420 1.65 -5.89 17.99
C GLY A 420 2.73 -6.55 18.87
N SER A 421 3.17 -5.79 19.88
CA SER A 421 4.02 -6.11 21.05
C SER A 421 4.93 -7.35 21.08
#